data_AF-A0A2V8DKB4-F1
#
_entry.id   AF-A0A2V8DKB4-F1
#
_cell.length_a   1.000
_cell.length_b   1.000
_cell.length_c   1.000
_cell.angle_alpha   90.00
_cell.angle_beta   90.00
_cell.angle_gamma   90.00
#
_symmetry.space_group_name_H-M   'P 1'
#
loop_
_entity.id
_entity.type
_entity.pdbx_description
1 polymer ?
#
loop_
_entity_poly.entity_id
_entity_poly.type
_entity_poly.pdbx_seq_one_letter_code
_entity_poly.pdbx_strand_id
1 'polypeptide(L)'
;AEGHYRVGWHALASIMQYVVSLYVGIRNVPSYAAIVVVLIVLLVRGTPRVRLFVLWILITLLPVSFFAWGNAGRYLYLPAAGFALLLAEGVRALHGWCVRFLGSRVAVGLAAGLVAALAARFIVFAEKESRTFQARTVPSERYVSAVRKASPVPPVDHILVLDRETIRLVPERVRDLAARVAYCMAPVHVVER
;
A
#
# COMPACT_ATOMS: atom_id res chain seq x y z
N ALA A 1 -6.96 -7.26 -24.55
CA ALA A 1 -7.12 -7.95 -23.26
C ALA A 1 -5.97 -7.55 -22.36
N GLU A 2 -6.28 -7.00 -21.19
CA GLU A 2 -5.40 -6.20 -20.33
C GLU A 2 -4.32 -7.06 -19.65
N GLY A 3 -3.06 -6.92 -20.10
CA GLY A 3 -1.90 -7.70 -19.68
C GLY A 3 -1.31 -7.33 -18.31
N HIS A 4 -2.16 -7.10 -17.31
CA HIS A 4 -1.72 -6.75 -15.94
C HIS A 4 -1.70 -7.93 -14.97
N TYR A 5 -2.19 -9.10 -15.38
CA TYR A 5 -2.10 -10.34 -14.62
C TYR A 5 -1.00 -11.23 -15.21
N ARG A 6 -0.08 -11.65 -14.36
CA ARG A 6 0.93 -12.66 -14.71
C ARG A 6 0.92 -13.75 -13.65
N VAL A 7 0.90 -15.00 -14.11
CA VAL A 7 1.06 -16.17 -13.26
C VAL A 7 2.55 -16.55 -13.30
N GLY A 8 3.17 -16.69 -12.13
CA GLY A 8 4.58 -17.06 -12.02
C GLY A 8 5.14 -16.87 -10.62
N TRP A 9 6.42 -17.19 -10.43
CA TRP A 9 7.07 -17.13 -9.11
C TRP A 9 7.13 -15.73 -8.48
N HIS A 10 6.94 -14.68 -9.28
CA HIS A 10 6.81 -13.32 -8.75
C HIS A 10 5.62 -13.18 -7.80
N ALA A 11 4.56 -14.00 -7.91
CA ALA A 11 3.39 -13.92 -7.03
C ALA A 11 3.77 -14.17 -5.57
N LEU A 12 4.66 -15.14 -5.32
CA LEU A 12 5.15 -15.42 -3.96
C LEU A 12 5.96 -14.23 -3.42
N ALA A 13 6.84 -13.65 -4.24
CA ALA A 13 7.59 -12.46 -3.87
C ALA A 13 6.66 -11.27 -3.57
N SER A 14 5.61 -11.09 -4.37
CA SER A 14 4.58 -10.06 -4.14
C SER A 14 3.86 -10.27 -2.81
N ILE A 15 3.41 -11.50 -2.50
CA ILE A 15 2.76 -11.81 -1.22
C ILE A 15 3.69 -11.45 -0.06
N MET A 16 4.96 -11.84 -0.12
CA MET A 16 5.94 -11.53 0.93
C MET A 16 6.15 -10.02 1.10
N GLN A 17 6.26 -9.29 -0.01
CA GLN A 17 6.36 -7.82 0.02
C GLN A 17 5.12 -7.17 0.63
N TYR A 18 3.93 -7.68 0.31
CA TYR A 18 2.68 -7.19 0.84
C TYR A 18 2.51 -7.48 2.32
N VAL A 19 2.84 -8.69 2.78
CA VAL A 19 2.81 -9.02 4.22
C VAL A 19 3.80 -8.15 5.00
N VAL A 20 5.01 -7.91 4.47
CA VAL A 20 5.95 -6.95 5.09
C VAL A 20 5.37 -5.54 5.19
N SER A 21 4.59 -5.15 4.19
CA SER A 21 3.98 -3.83 4.15
C SER A 21 2.85 -3.69 5.18
N LEU A 22 2.20 -4.78 5.60
CA LEU A 22 1.14 -4.76 6.63
C LEU A 22 1.66 -4.38 8.02
N TYR A 23 2.85 -4.86 8.42
CA TYR A 23 3.41 -4.54 9.74
C TYR A 23 4.44 -3.39 9.71
N VAL A 24 4.65 -2.78 8.54
CA VAL A 24 5.65 -1.72 8.32
C VAL A 24 7.07 -2.23 8.67
N GLY A 25 7.47 -3.32 8.03
CA GLY A 25 8.71 -4.02 8.28
C GLY A 25 9.90 -3.62 7.42
N ILE A 26 11.09 -4.05 7.84
CA ILE A 26 12.30 -3.99 7.01
C ILE A 26 12.17 -5.06 5.91
N ARG A 27 12.47 -4.68 4.67
CA ARG A 27 12.40 -5.56 3.50
C ARG A 27 13.74 -6.28 3.31
N ASN A 28 14.02 -7.27 4.15
CA ASN A 28 15.23 -8.10 4.05
C ASN A 28 14.89 -9.61 4.14
N VAL A 29 15.83 -10.46 3.70
CA VAL A 29 15.66 -11.93 3.69
C VAL A 29 15.30 -12.49 5.07
N PRO A 30 15.94 -12.07 6.18
CA PRO A 30 15.55 -12.54 7.52
C PRO A 30 14.10 -12.22 7.88
N SER A 31 13.60 -11.03 7.52
CA SER A 31 12.20 -10.66 7.76
C SER A 31 11.24 -11.55 6.99
N TYR A 32 11.53 -11.85 5.72
CA TYR A 32 10.70 -12.76 4.93
C TYR A 32 10.67 -14.17 5.52
N ALA A 33 11.83 -14.71 5.93
CA ALA A 33 11.91 -16.02 6.58
C ALA A 33 11.11 -16.04 7.90
N ALA A 34 11.26 -15.02 8.74
CA ALA A 34 10.53 -14.90 9.99
C ALA A 34 9.01 -14.85 9.77
N ILE A 35 8.53 -14.13 8.75
CA ILE A 35 7.11 -14.06 8.40
C ILE A 35 6.58 -15.44 8.01
N VAL A 36 7.27 -16.16 7.14
CA VAL A 36 6.86 -17.51 6.72
C VAL A 36 6.76 -18.42 7.94
N VAL A 37 7.77 -18.41 8.81
CA VAL A 37 7.77 -19.21 10.05
C VAL A 37 6.60 -18.82 10.95
N VAL A 38 6.37 -17.53 11.19
CA VAL A 38 5.27 -17.05 12.03
C VAL A 38 3.91 -17.44 11.45
N LEU A 39 3.70 -17.27 10.15
CA LEU A 39 2.44 -17.64 9.49
C LEU A 39 2.18 -19.14 9.60
N ILE A 40 3.20 -19.98 9.39
CA ILE A 40 3.10 -21.44 9.56
C ILE A 40 2.76 -21.78 11.01
N VAL A 41 3.47 -21.19 11.98
CA VAL A 41 3.21 -21.42 13.41
C VAL A 41 1.78 -21.03 13.77
N LEU A 42 1.30 -19.86 13.31
CA LEU A 42 -0.07 -19.41 13.58
C LEU A 42 -1.12 -20.29 12.90
N LEU A 43 -0.85 -20.82 11.70
CA LEU A 43 -1.75 -21.77 11.04
C LEU A 43 -1.82 -23.12 11.78
N VAL A 44 -0.67 -23.67 12.17
CA VAL A 44 -0.60 -24.99 12.79
C VAL A 44 -1.03 -24.95 14.25
N ARG A 45 -0.50 -24.00 15.04
CA ARG A 45 -0.66 -23.92 16.50
C ARG A 45 -1.69 -22.88 16.96
N GLY A 46 -2.17 -22.00 16.08
CA GLY A 46 -3.11 -20.95 16.45
C GLY A 46 -4.51 -21.47 16.78
N THR A 47 -5.27 -20.65 17.51
CA THR A 47 -6.70 -20.89 17.74
C THR A 47 -7.49 -20.80 16.43
N PRO A 48 -8.73 -21.32 16.35
CA PRO A 48 -9.56 -21.20 15.14
C PRO A 48 -9.70 -19.75 14.63
N ARG A 49 -9.78 -18.76 15.54
CA ARG A 49 -9.82 -17.33 15.20
C ARG A 49 -8.53 -16.85 14.56
N VAL A 50 -7.38 -17.20 15.15
CA VAL A 50 -6.06 -16.87 14.60
C VAL A 50 -5.88 -17.46 13.21
N ARG A 51 -6.24 -18.74 13.02
CA ARG A 51 -6.20 -19.41 11.72
C ARG A 51 -7.07 -18.71 10.69
N LEU A 52 -8.30 -18.33 11.07
CA LEU A 52 -9.21 -17.56 10.22
C LEU A 52 -8.57 -16.25 9.76
N PHE A 53 -7.96 -15.48 10.67
CA PHE A 53 -7.32 -14.20 10.32
C PHE A 53 -6.09 -14.37 9.43
N VAL A 54 -5.29 -15.42 9.66
CA VAL A 54 -4.17 -15.73 8.77
C VAL A 54 -4.66 -16.16 7.38
N LEU A 55 -5.66 -17.05 7.31
CA LEU A 55 -6.25 -17.47 6.04
C LEU A 55 -6.88 -16.28 5.31
N TRP A 56 -7.55 -15.37 6.02
CA TRP A 56 -8.09 -14.13 5.47
C TRP A 56 -6.99 -13.31 4.79
N ILE A 57 -5.86 -13.08 5.47
CA ILE A 57 -4.71 -12.36 4.89
C ILE A 57 -4.23 -13.05 3.62
N LEU A 58 -4.03 -14.36 3.64
CA LEU A 58 -3.52 -15.11 2.50
C LEU A 58 -4.49 -15.12 1.31
N ILE A 59 -5.77 -15.37 1.57
CA ILE A 59 -6.83 -15.40 0.54
C ILE A 59 -7.02 -14.04 -0.09
N THR A 60 -7.02 -12.97 0.71
CA THR A 60 -7.20 -11.60 0.19
C THR A 60 -5.97 -11.08 -0.56
N LEU A 61 -4.77 -11.58 -0.24
CA LEU A 61 -3.56 -11.28 -0.99
C LEU A 61 -3.43 -12.09 -2.29
N LEU A 62 -4.07 -13.26 -2.38
CA LEU A 62 -3.90 -14.18 -3.50
C LEU A 62 -4.23 -13.52 -4.86
N PRO A 63 -5.38 -12.84 -5.07
CA PRO A 63 -5.68 -12.19 -6.35
C PRO A 63 -4.66 -11.09 -6.70
N VAL A 64 -4.28 -10.30 -5.69
CA VAL A 64 -3.39 -9.14 -5.83
C VAL A 64 -1.95 -9.58 -6.13
N SER A 65 -1.55 -10.78 -5.71
CA SER A 65 -0.21 -11.33 -5.94
C SER A 65 0.13 -11.50 -7.42
N PHE A 66 -0.88 -11.71 -8.26
CA PHE A 66 -0.72 -11.90 -9.70
C PHE A 66 -0.61 -10.58 -10.48
N PHE A 67 -0.73 -9.44 -9.81
CA PHE A 67 -0.63 -8.13 -10.46
C PHE A 67 0.83 -7.84 -10.85
N ALA A 68 1.04 -7.55 -12.13
CA ALA A 68 2.35 -7.22 -12.69
C ALA A 68 2.65 -5.70 -12.68
N TRP A 69 1.72 -4.88 -12.19
CA TRP A 69 1.80 -3.41 -12.21
C TRP A 69 1.80 -2.80 -10.80
N GLY A 70 2.41 -1.61 -10.68
CA GLY A 70 2.75 -1.00 -9.39
C GLY A 70 1.59 -0.50 -8.54
N ASN A 71 0.34 -0.54 -9.02
CA ASN A 71 -0.82 0.01 -8.29
C ASN A 71 -1.57 -1.02 -7.44
N ALA A 72 -1.02 -2.23 -7.29
CA ALA A 72 -1.59 -3.31 -6.50
C ALA A 72 -1.72 -2.98 -5.00
N GLY A 73 -0.94 -2.00 -4.51
CA GLY A 73 -1.00 -1.53 -3.12
C GLY A 73 -2.38 -1.03 -2.69
N ARG A 74 -3.24 -0.59 -3.63
CA ARG A 74 -4.60 -0.12 -3.34
C ARG A 74 -5.52 -1.18 -2.74
N TYR A 75 -5.18 -2.46 -2.83
CA TYR A 75 -5.99 -3.57 -2.29
C TYR A 75 -5.53 -4.03 -0.91
N LEU A 76 -4.46 -3.44 -0.37
CA LEU A 76 -3.89 -3.85 0.92
C LEU A 76 -4.83 -3.61 2.12
N TYR A 77 -5.91 -2.84 1.96
CA TYR A 77 -6.91 -2.64 3.01
C TYR A 77 -7.64 -3.95 3.38
N LEU A 78 -7.85 -4.88 2.44
CA LEU A 78 -8.49 -6.18 2.74
C LEU A 78 -7.64 -7.06 3.68
N PRO A 79 -6.37 -7.35 3.36
CA PRO A 79 -5.52 -8.11 4.27
C PRO A 79 -5.18 -7.33 5.55
N ALA A 80 -5.16 -6.00 5.50
CA ALA A 80 -4.97 -5.17 6.69
C ALA A 80 -6.06 -5.40 7.75
N ALA A 81 -7.31 -5.65 7.36
CA ALA A 81 -8.38 -5.98 8.30
C ALA A 81 -8.08 -7.28 9.06
N GLY A 82 -7.69 -8.34 8.34
CA GLY A 82 -7.28 -9.61 8.95
C GLY A 82 -6.05 -9.45 9.85
N PHE A 83 -5.08 -8.63 9.43
CA PHE A 83 -3.90 -8.33 10.22
C PHE A 83 -4.22 -7.55 11.50
N ALA A 84 -5.13 -6.58 11.46
CA ALA A 84 -5.57 -5.84 12.64
C ALA A 84 -6.25 -6.75 13.68
N LEU A 85 -7.10 -7.67 13.22
CA LEU A 85 -7.72 -8.68 14.08
C LEU A 85 -6.69 -9.64 14.68
N LEU A 86 -5.66 -10.02 13.91
CA LEU A 86 -4.56 -10.83 14.39
C LEU A 86 -3.72 -10.11 15.46
N LEU A 87 -3.47 -8.81 15.29
CA LEU A 87 -2.83 -7.97 16.31
C LEU A 87 -3.66 -7.90 17.59
N ALA A 88 -4.98 -7.75 17.48
CA ALA A 88 -5.88 -7.74 18.63
C ALA A 88 -5.80 -9.05 19.42
N GLU A 89 -5.78 -10.21 18.75
CA GLU A 89 -5.55 -11.50 19.39
C GLU A 89 -4.16 -11.59 20.04
N GLY A 90 -3.13 -11.01 19.41
CA GLY A 90 -1.78 -10.90 19.98
C GLY A 90 -1.75 -10.08 21.28
N VAL A 91 -2.39 -8.90 21.28
CA VAL A 91 -2.53 -8.05 22.49
C VAL A 91 -3.30 -8.79 23.58
N ARG A 92 -4.38 -9.49 23.23
CA ARG A 92 -5.18 -10.28 24.18
C ARG A 92 -4.38 -11.44 24.78
N ALA A 93 -3.60 -12.15 23.97
CA ALA A 93 -2.73 -13.22 24.43
C ALA A 93 -1.63 -12.70 25.36
N LEU A 94 -0.99 -11.58 25.01
CA LEU A 94 0.00 -10.92 25.86
C LEU A 94 -0.63 -10.48 27.18
N HIS A 95 -1.81 -9.88 27.16
CA HIS A 95 -2.53 -9.48 28.36
C HIS A 95 -2.79 -10.69 29.27
N GLY A 96 -3.34 -11.78 28.74
CA GLY A 96 -3.59 -13.01 29.51
C GLY A 96 -2.33 -13.61 30.12
N TRP A 97 -1.21 -13.57 29.37
CA TRP A 97 0.10 -13.98 29.87
C TRP A 97 0.58 -13.06 31.00
N CYS A 98 0.53 -11.74 30.83
CA CYS A 98 0.92 -10.78 31.84
C CYS A 98 0.06 -10.87 33.11
N VAL A 99 -1.27 -11.09 32.99
CA VAL A 99 -2.15 -11.26 34.16
C VAL A 99 -1.69 -12.44 35.02
N ARG A 100 -1.25 -13.54 34.38
CA ARG A 100 -0.78 -14.74 35.07
C ARG A 100 0.49 -14.51 35.90
N PHE A 101 1.36 -13.58 35.50
CA PHE A 101 2.69 -13.39 36.13
C PHE A 101 2.83 -12.08 36.91
N LEU A 102 2.19 -11.00 36.47
CA LEU A 102 2.44 -9.62 36.94
C LEU A 102 1.20 -8.98 37.61
N GLY A 103 0.06 -9.67 37.59
CA GLY A 103 -1.21 -9.17 38.10
C GLY A 103 -1.96 -8.26 37.13
N SER A 104 -3.26 -8.06 37.40
CA SER A 104 -4.21 -7.45 36.46
C SER A 104 -3.88 -6.01 36.09
N ARG A 105 -3.53 -5.16 37.07
CA ARG A 105 -3.28 -3.73 36.82
C ARG A 105 -2.07 -3.50 35.92
N VAL A 106 -0.98 -4.24 36.15
CA VAL A 106 0.24 -4.14 35.34
C VAL A 106 -0.02 -4.68 33.92
N ALA A 107 -0.74 -5.80 33.81
CA ALA A 107 -1.09 -6.38 32.51
C ALA A 107 -1.93 -5.41 31.65
N VAL A 108 -2.91 -4.72 32.23
CA VAL A 108 -3.69 -3.69 31.54
C VAL A 108 -2.80 -2.54 31.08
N GLY A 109 -1.92 -2.04 31.95
CA GLY A 109 -0.97 -0.99 31.59
C GLY A 109 -0.06 -1.37 30.41
N LEU A 110 0.48 -2.60 30.42
CA LEU A 110 1.32 -3.12 29.34
C LEU A 110 0.54 -3.30 28.03
N ALA A 111 -0.68 -3.84 28.10
CA ALA A 111 -1.52 -4.02 26.92
C ALA A 111 -1.91 -2.66 26.32
N ALA A 112 -2.33 -1.69 27.15
CA ALA A 112 -2.64 -0.34 26.71
C ALA A 112 -1.41 0.37 26.12
N GLY A 113 -0.24 0.23 26.76
CA GLY A 113 1.02 0.76 26.27
C GLY A 113 1.41 0.18 24.91
N LEU A 114 1.24 -1.13 24.71
CA LEU A 114 1.47 -1.77 23.41
C LEU A 114 0.51 -1.26 22.34
N VAL A 115 -0.79 -1.13 22.64
CA VAL A 115 -1.77 -0.59 21.71
C VAL A 115 -1.42 0.85 21.33
N ALA A 116 -1.05 1.69 22.29
CA ALA A 116 -0.62 3.06 22.05
C ALA A 116 0.66 3.12 21.19
N ALA A 117 1.65 2.27 21.46
CA ALA A 117 2.88 2.19 20.69
C ALA A 117 2.64 1.74 19.24
N LEU A 118 1.77 0.75 19.03
CA LEU A 118 1.35 0.30 17.70
C LEU A 118 0.62 1.43 16.96
N ALA A 119 -0.36 2.08 17.61
CA ALA A 119 -1.10 3.19 17.02
C ALA A 119 -0.16 4.33 16.60
N ALA A 120 0.76 4.75 17.47
CA ALA A 120 1.76 5.77 17.16
C ALA A 120 2.64 5.37 15.96
N ARG A 121 3.11 4.12 15.91
CA ARG A 121 3.89 3.60 14.78
C ARG A 121 3.12 3.70 13.46
N PHE A 122 1.85 3.29 13.44
CA PHE A 122 1.02 3.34 12.24
C PHE A 122 0.65 4.77 11.82
N ILE A 123 0.40 5.68 12.78
CA ILE A 123 0.16 7.10 12.51
C ILE A 123 1.37 7.74 11.82
N VAL A 124 2.57 7.56 12.39
CA VAL A 124 3.81 8.12 11.83
C VAL A 124 4.06 7.58 10.42
N PHE A 125 3.81 6.28 10.21
CA PHE A 125 3.94 5.68 8.88
C PHE A 125 2.93 6.26 7.88
N ALA A 126 1.65 6.38 8.27
CA ALA A 126 0.60 6.92 7.42
C ALA A 126 0.88 8.38 7.02
N GLU A 127 1.37 9.20 7.96
CA GLU A 127 1.75 10.58 7.69
C GLU A 127 2.93 10.66 6.71
N LYS A 128 3.97 9.82 6.91
CA LYS A 128 5.13 9.76 6.02
C LYS A 128 4.76 9.33 4.60
N GLU A 129 3.94 8.29 4.46
CA GLU A 129 3.48 7.82 3.15
C GLU A 129 2.59 8.86 2.46
N SER A 130 1.69 9.52 3.20
CA SER A 130 0.86 10.61 2.67
C SER A 130 1.70 11.76 2.13
N ARG A 131 2.69 12.25 2.90
CA ARG A 131 3.63 13.29 2.45
C ARG A 131 4.45 12.86 1.24
N THR A 132 4.92 11.61 1.23
CA THR A 132 5.71 11.06 0.12
C THR A 132 4.86 10.94 -1.14
N PHE A 133 3.61 10.50 -1.00
CA PHE A 133 2.65 10.42 -2.10
C PHE A 133 2.37 11.80 -2.67
N GLN A 134 2.04 12.77 -1.82
CA GLN A 134 1.82 14.17 -2.22
C GLN A 134 3.04 14.74 -2.96
N ALA A 135 4.26 14.55 -2.44
CA ALA A 135 5.47 15.02 -3.09
C ALA A 135 5.67 14.41 -4.50
N ARG A 136 5.23 13.16 -4.72
CA ARG A 136 5.28 12.48 -6.02
C ARG A 136 4.18 12.93 -6.99
N THR A 137 3.02 13.36 -6.49
CA THR A 137 1.88 13.79 -7.35
C THR A 137 1.94 15.25 -7.74
N VAL A 138 2.53 16.13 -6.90
CA VAL A 138 2.63 17.58 -7.15
C VAL A 138 3.14 17.93 -8.56
N PRO A 139 4.18 17.30 -9.13
CA PRO A 139 4.59 17.58 -10.52
C PRO A 139 3.50 17.29 -11.56
N SER A 140 2.76 16.19 -11.37
CA SER A 140 1.68 15.80 -12.29
C SER A 140 0.47 16.74 -12.14
N GLU A 141 0.14 17.15 -10.91
CA GLU A 141 -0.91 18.14 -10.65
C GLU A 141 -0.59 19.50 -11.27
N ARG A 142 0.65 19.97 -11.14
CA ARG A 142 1.13 21.21 -11.77
C ARG A 142 1.06 21.12 -13.29
N TYR A 143 1.48 19.99 -13.86
CA TYR A 143 1.41 19.74 -15.29
C TYR A 143 -0.03 19.74 -15.81
N VAL A 144 -0.94 18.99 -15.18
CA VAL A 144 -2.37 18.97 -15.54
C VAL A 144 -3.01 20.35 -15.43
N SER A 145 -2.64 21.11 -14.40
CA SER A 145 -3.10 22.50 -14.22
C SER A 145 -2.58 23.42 -15.31
N ALA A 146 -1.32 23.27 -15.73
CA ALA A 146 -0.72 24.02 -16.82
C ALA A 146 -1.36 23.67 -18.17
N VAL A 147 -1.63 22.38 -18.41
CA VAL A 147 -2.40 21.90 -19.58
C VAL A 147 -3.76 22.60 -19.64
N ARG A 148 -4.54 22.55 -18.55
CA ARG A 148 -5.87 23.20 -18.48
C ARG A 148 -5.82 24.71 -18.66
N LYS A 149 -4.79 25.38 -18.14
CA LYS A 149 -4.60 26.83 -18.33
C LYS A 149 -4.25 27.17 -19.77
N ALA A 150 -3.43 26.35 -20.43
CA ALA A 150 -3.02 26.55 -21.81
C ALA A 150 -4.19 26.36 -22.79
N SER A 151 -5.13 25.45 -22.49
CA SER A 151 -6.37 25.31 -23.26
C SER A 151 -7.58 25.02 -22.35
N PRO A 152 -8.36 26.03 -21.96
CA PRO A 152 -9.49 25.85 -21.03
C PRO A 152 -10.69 25.09 -21.63
N VAL A 153 -10.78 24.97 -22.96
CA VAL A 153 -11.78 24.16 -23.67
C VAL A 153 -11.06 22.93 -24.26
N PRO A 154 -11.56 21.69 -24.11
CA PRO A 154 -10.99 20.52 -24.77
C PRO A 154 -11.16 20.65 -26.29
N PRO A 155 -10.08 20.89 -27.06
CA PRO A 155 -10.21 20.96 -28.51
C PRO A 155 -10.20 19.54 -29.09
N VAL A 156 -10.90 19.35 -30.20
CA VAL A 156 -10.82 18.12 -30.99
C VAL A 156 -9.45 18.10 -31.67
N ASP A 157 -8.60 17.12 -31.32
CA ASP A 157 -7.33 16.79 -31.99
C ASP A 157 -6.29 17.91 -32.13
N HIS A 158 -5.87 18.55 -31.03
CA HIS A 158 -4.80 19.54 -31.05
C HIS A 158 -3.47 19.07 -30.42
N ILE A 159 -2.38 19.54 -31.03
CA ILE A 159 -1.04 19.53 -30.44
C ILE A 159 -0.96 20.66 -29.41
N LEU A 160 -0.70 20.33 -28.14
CA LEU A 160 -0.54 21.29 -27.06
C LEU A 160 0.94 21.60 -26.87
N VAL A 161 1.34 22.86 -27.05
CA VAL A 161 2.72 23.30 -26.88
C VAL A 161 2.88 23.84 -25.46
N LEU A 162 3.65 23.12 -24.63
CA LEU A 162 3.92 23.52 -23.25
C LEU A 162 5.40 23.88 -23.06
N ASP A 163 5.65 24.77 -22.10
CA ASP A 163 6.99 25.20 -21.76
C ASP A 163 7.84 24.05 -21.20
N ARG A 164 9.12 24.04 -21.58
CA ARG A 164 10.10 22.99 -21.29
C ARG A 164 10.25 22.73 -19.79
N GLU A 165 10.18 23.77 -18.96
CA GLU A 165 10.25 23.65 -17.51
C GLU A 165 9.07 22.88 -16.91
N THR A 166 7.89 22.99 -17.51
CA THR A 166 6.68 22.29 -17.05
C THR A 166 6.69 20.82 -17.45
N ILE A 167 7.27 20.51 -18.61
CA ILE A 167 7.35 19.17 -19.20
C ILE A 167 8.42 18.31 -18.51
N ARG A 168 9.55 18.91 -18.12
CA ARG A 168 10.74 18.21 -17.62
C ARG A 168 10.48 17.41 -16.33
N LEU A 169 9.50 17.84 -15.54
CA LEU A 169 9.17 17.22 -14.24
C LEU A 169 8.24 16.00 -14.36
N VAL A 170 7.68 15.73 -15.55
CA VAL A 170 6.79 14.59 -15.81
C VAL A 170 7.47 13.61 -16.78
N PRO A 171 7.56 12.31 -16.44
CA PRO A 171 8.16 11.31 -17.33
C PRO A 171 7.42 11.21 -18.67
N GLU A 172 8.15 11.13 -19.78
CA GLU A 172 7.61 11.09 -21.15
C GLU A 172 6.45 10.10 -21.31
N ARG A 173 6.63 8.87 -20.81
CA ARG A 173 5.66 7.79 -20.86
C ARG A 173 4.27 8.09 -20.27
N VAL A 174 4.14 9.14 -19.44
CA VAL A 174 2.87 9.52 -18.80
C VAL A 174 2.38 10.92 -19.18
N ARG A 175 3.11 11.66 -20.04
CA ARG A 175 2.73 13.04 -20.43
C ARG A 175 1.39 13.06 -21.17
N ASP A 176 1.27 12.28 -22.25
CA ASP A 176 0.04 12.20 -23.04
C ASP A 176 -1.12 11.64 -22.22
N LEU A 177 -0.87 10.68 -21.33
CA LEU A 177 -1.90 10.13 -20.44
C LEU A 177 -2.39 11.18 -19.43
N ALA A 178 -1.46 11.93 -18.81
CA ALA A 178 -1.79 12.99 -17.87
C ALA A 178 -2.55 14.14 -18.56
N ALA A 179 -2.17 14.50 -19.79
CA ALA A 179 -2.87 15.49 -20.59
C ALA A 179 -4.29 15.03 -20.97
N ARG A 180 -4.47 13.76 -21.33
CA ARG A 180 -5.82 13.17 -21.57
C ARG A 180 -6.70 13.24 -20.33
N VAL A 181 -6.15 12.94 -19.14
CA VAL A 181 -6.89 13.05 -17.87
C VAL A 181 -7.37 14.49 -17.61
N ALA A 182 -6.60 15.50 -18.03
CA ALA A 182 -7.00 16.90 -17.91
C ALA A 182 -8.33 17.20 -18.63
N TYR A 183 -8.63 16.48 -19.72
CA TYR A 183 -9.76 16.67 -20.62
C TYR A 183 -10.70 15.46 -20.70
N CYS A 184 -10.89 14.73 -19.60
CA CYS A 184 -11.83 13.60 -19.55
C CYS A 184 -11.55 12.53 -20.64
N MET A 185 -10.28 12.27 -20.93
CA MET A 185 -9.78 11.29 -21.91
C MET A 185 -9.85 11.71 -23.39
N ALA A 186 -10.11 12.99 -23.69
CA ALA A 186 -9.97 13.51 -25.06
C ALA A 186 -8.53 13.31 -25.60
N PRO A 187 -8.35 12.92 -26.87
CA PRO A 187 -7.03 12.74 -27.46
C PRO A 187 -6.26 14.07 -27.49
N VAL A 188 -5.15 14.12 -26.76
CA VAL A 188 -4.25 15.27 -26.72
C VAL A 188 -2.82 14.77 -26.85
N HIS A 189 -2.05 15.42 -27.72
CA HIS A 189 -0.63 15.19 -27.89
C HIS A 189 0.13 16.42 -27.40
N VAL A 190 1.05 16.23 -26.46
CA VAL A 190 1.82 17.35 -25.90
C VAL A 190 3.20 17.39 -26.55
N VAL A 191 3.54 18.53 -27.13
CA VAL A 191 4.84 18.77 -27.77
C VAL A 191 5.59 19.85 -26.98
N GLU A 192 6.88 19.66 -26.80
CA GLU A 192 7.77 20.60 -26.12
C GLU A 192 8.02 21.82 -27.01
N ARG A 193 7.90 23.02 -26.43
CA ARG A 193 8.21 24.28 -27.11
C ARG A 193 9.72 24.50 -27.27
#